data_AF-A0A1F7Y2E6-F1
#
_entry.id   AF-A0A1F7Y2E6-F1
#
_cell.length_a   1.000
_cell.length_b   1.000
_cell.length_c   1.000
_cell.angle_alpha   90.00
_cell.angle_beta   90.00
_cell.angle_gamma   90.00
#
_symmetry.space_group_name_H-M   'P 1'
#
loop_
_entity.id
_entity.type
_entity.pdbx_description
1 polymer ?
#
loop_
_entity_poly.entity_id
_entity_poly.type
_entity_poly.pdbx_seq_one_letter_code
_entity_poly.pdbx_strand_id
1 'polypeptide(L)'
;MSNKQFPSGLQAVLWSKNLNDLDTDKDKNYIINQVLAFGFLEHLRWLFKTYPKEVVKKTFLNNPIRTYSVKSLDFIKLILFGKKQVDLDEKKYVQHSL
;
A
#
# COMPACT_ATOMS: atom_id res chain seq x y z
N MET A 1 -1.06 -26.58 5.72
CA MET A 1 -1.58 -25.27 5.27
C MET A 1 -1.21 -24.24 6.33
N SER A 2 -0.28 -23.34 6.04
CA SER A 2 0.16 -22.32 7.00
C SER A 2 -0.98 -21.34 7.23
N ASN A 3 -1.47 -21.23 8.46
CA ASN A 3 -2.56 -20.33 8.82
C ASN A 3 -2.08 -18.88 8.61
N LYS A 4 -2.43 -18.26 7.46
CA LYS A 4 -2.07 -16.87 7.17
C LYS A 4 -2.84 -15.99 8.14
N GLN A 5 -2.17 -15.54 9.19
CA GLN A 5 -2.78 -14.63 10.16
C GLN A 5 -2.71 -13.20 9.61
N PHE A 6 -3.84 -12.73 9.10
CA PHE A 6 -4.01 -11.34 8.67
C PHE A 6 -4.47 -10.47 9.85
N PRO A 7 -4.07 -9.19 9.91
CA PRO A 7 -4.64 -8.24 10.86
C PRO A 7 -6.14 -8.06 10.63
N SER A 8 -6.87 -7.74 11.70
CA SER A 8 -8.29 -7.42 11.67
C SER A 8 -8.57 -6.30 10.67
N GLY A 9 -9.68 -6.39 9.94
CA GLY A 9 -10.07 -5.34 8.99
C GLY A 9 -9.27 -5.30 7.68
N LEU A 10 -8.26 -6.17 7.48
CA LEU A 10 -7.50 -6.17 6.23
C LEU A 10 -8.38 -6.45 5.00
N GLN A 11 -9.43 -7.25 5.14
CA GLN A 11 -10.38 -7.52 4.06
C GLN A 11 -11.07 -6.24 3.56
N ALA A 12 -11.34 -5.29 4.46
CA ALA A 12 -11.93 -4.00 4.12
C ALA A 12 -10.95 -3.05 3.42
N VAL A 13 -9.64 -3.31 3.49
CA VAL A 13 -8.58 -2.59 2.74
C VAL A 13 -8.30 -3.26 1.40
N LEU A 14 -8.34 -4.59 1.37
CA LEU A 14 -8.11 -5.40 0.16
C LEU A 14 -9.43 -5.83 -0.48
N TRP A 15 -10.41 -4.91 -0.59
CA TRP A 15 -11.79 -5.20 -0.97
C TRP A 15 -11.99 -5.83 -2.35
N SER A 16 -10.99 -5.75 -3.25
CA SER A 16 -11.05 -6.31 -4.60
C SER A 16 -10.64 -7.78 -4.65
N LYS A 17 -10.17 -8.36 -3.54
CA LYS A 17 -9.70 -9.74 -3.44
C LYS A 17 -10.14 -10.39 -2.13
N ASN A 18 -10.57 -11.64 -2.19
CA ASN A 18 -10.81 -12.43 -0.99
C ASN A 18 -9.45 -12.77 -0.34
N LEU A 19 -9.32 -12.56 0.98
CA LEU A 19 -8.09 -12.87 1.71
C LEU A 19 -7.68 -14.35 1.63
N ASN A 20 -8.64 -15.27 1.48
CA ASN A 20 -8.39 -16.70 1.35
C ASN A 20 -7.66 -17.05 0.03
N ASP A 21 -7.92 -16.26 -1.02
CA ASP A 21 -7.34 -16.43 -2.34
C ASP A 21 -6.16 -15.46 -2.60
N LEU A 22 -5.75 -14.71 -1.57
CA LEU A 22 -4.72 -13.68 -1.69
C LEU A 22 -3.33 -14.30 -1.83
N ASP A 23 -2.73 -14.10 -2.99
CA ASP A 23 -1.36 -14.48 -3.28
C ASP A 23 -0.45 -13.27 -3.09
N THR A 24 0.37 -13.29 -2.04
CA THR A 24 1.22 -12.15 -1.66
C THR A 24 2.30 -11.84 -2.68
N ASP A 25 2.69 -12.78 -3.56
CA ASP A 25 3.66 -12.45 -4.60
C ASP A 25 2.97 -11.95 -5.88
N LYS A 26 1.92 -12.65 -6.32
CA LYS A 26 1.18 -12.27 -7.54
C LYS A 26 0.41 -10.97 -7.37
N ASP A 27 -0.19 -10.75 -6.20
CA ASP A 27 -1.02 -9.57 -5.91
C ASP A 27 -0.23 -8.42 -5.26
N LYS A 28 1.11 -8.54 -5.21
CA LYS A 28 2.02 -7.61 -4.53
C LYS A 28 1.75 -6.13 -4.82
N ASN A 29 1.58 -5.76 -6.08
CA ASN A 29 1.36 -4.36 -6.48
C ASN A 29 0.03 -3.80 -5.95
N TYR A 30 -1.01 -4.63 -5.98
CA TYR A 30 -2.32 -4.29 -5.43
C TYR A 30 -2.26 -4.16 -3.90
N ILE A 31 -1.71 -5.16 -3.22
CA ILE A 31 -1.60 -5.19 -1.76
C ILE A 31 -0.82 -3.97 -1.25
N ILE A 32 0.36 -3.72 -1.81
CA ILE A 32 1.21 -2.61 -1.39
C ILE A 32 0.46 -1.29 -1.54
N ASN A 33 -0.08 -1.00 -2.71
CA ASN A 33 -0.72 0.29 -2.92
C ASN A 33 -2.01 0.48 -2.11
N GLN A 34 -2.84 -0.55 -1.98
CA GLN A 34 -4.07 -0.46 -1.18
C GLN A 34 -3.79 -0.23 0.30
N VAL A 35 -2.84 -0.98 0.86
CA VAL A 35 -2.49 -0.82 2.27
C VAL A 35 -1.83 0.52 2.53
N LEU A 36 -1.02 1.03 1.60
CA LEU A 36 -0.46 2.38 1.72
C LEU A 36 -1.55 3.46 1.61
N ALA A 37 -2.53 3.31 0.71
CA ALA A 37 -3.56 4.32 0.49
C ALA A 37 -4.63 4.36 1.59
N PHE A 38 -5.04 3.19 2.11
CA PHE A 38 -6.22 3.05 2.98
C PHE A 38 -5.98 2.30 4.30
N GLY A 39 -4.78 1.75 4.50
CA GLY A 39 -4.48 0.94 5.67
C GLY A 39 -4.33 1.76 6.96
N PHE A 40 -4.75 1.17 8.09
CA PHE A 40 -4.41 1.64 9.42
C PHE A 40 -2.99 1.17 9.82
N LEU A 41 -2.50 1.66 10.97
CA LEU A 41 -1.16 1.36 11.46
C LEU A 41 -0.86 -0.15 11.55
N GLU A 42 -1.83 -0.97 11.94
CA GLU A 42 -1.66 -2.43 11.99
C GLU A 42 -1.49 -3.05 10.60
N HIS A 43 -2.20 -2.55 9.59
CA HIS A 43 -2.06 -2.97 8.20
C HIS A 43 -0.69 -2.57 7.65
N LEU A 44 -0.23 -1.35 7.94
CA LEU A 44 1.11 -0.90 7.57
C LEU A 44 2.20 -1.76 8.22
N ARG A 45 2.06 -2.08 9.52
CA ARG A 45 2.99 -3.00 10.21
C ARG A 45 3.01 -4.37 9.55
N TRP A 46 1.84 -4.91 9.19
CA TRP A 46 1.74 -6.17 8.47
C TRP A 46 2.41 -6.09 7.09
N LEU A 47 2.23 -4.99 6.35
CA LEU A 47 2.83 -4.77 5.05
C LEU A 47 4.36 -4.82 5.12
N PHE A 48 4.97 -4.09 6.07
CA PHE A 48 6.42 -4.07 6.24
C PHE A 48 7.01 -5.34 6.87
N LYS A 49 6.19 -6.19 7.49
CA LYS A 49 6.58 -7.57 7.85
C LYS A 49 6.52 -8.50 6.66
N THR A 50 5.59 -8.28 5.74
CA THR A 50 5.36 -9.14 4.57
C THR A 50 6.34 -8.85 3.45
N TYR A 51 6.69 -7.58 3.22
CA TYR A 51 7.62 -7.17 2.17
C TYR A 51 8.77 -6.35 2.74
N PRO A 52 10.02 -6.57 2.26
CA PRO A 52 11.13 -5.68 2.57
C PRO A 52 10.79 -4.23 2.21
N LYS A 53 11.20 -3.26 3.04
CA LYS A 53 10.92 -1.83 2.84
C LYS A 53 11.31 -1.33 1.43
N GLU A 54 12.43 -1.82 0.90
CA GLU A 54 12.89 -1.45 -0.45
C GLU A 54 11.98 -1.99 -1.56
N VAL A 55 11.35 -3.16 -1.37
CA VAL A 55 10.33 -3.68 -2.30
C VAL A 55 9.09 -2.79 -2.26
N VAL A 56 8.63 -2.42 -1.06
CA VAL A 56 7.49 -1.50 -0.89
C VAL A 56 7.74 -0.16 -1.60
N LYS A 57 8.90 0.45 -1.39
CA LYS A 57 9.30 1.70 -2.07
C LYS A 57 9.36 1.55 -3.59
N LYS A 58 10.03 0.51 -4.09
CA LYS A 58 10.15 0.26 -5.53
C LYS A 58 8.77 0.05 -6.17
N THR A 59 7.89 -0.71 -5.52
CA THR A 59 6.52 -0.90 -6.00
C THR A 59 5.74 0.41 -6.01
N PHE A 60 5.80 1.20 -4.94
CA PHE A 60 5.16 2.52 -4.87
C PHE A 60 5.62 3.44 -6.00
N LEU A 61 6.93 3.53 -6.27
CA LEU A 61 7.48 4.40 -7.31
C LEU A 61 7.22 3.91 -8.74
N ASN A 62 7.35 2.61 -8.97
CA ASN A 62 7.33 2.04 -10.32
C ASN A 62 5.94 1.59 -10.78
N ASN A 63 5.02 1.35 -9.84
CA ASN A 63 3.66 0.89 -10.11
C ASN A 63 2.64 1.76 -9.38
N PRO A 64 2.60 3.08 -9.67
CA PRO A 64 1.66 3.98 -9.03
C PRO A 64 0.22 3.65 -9.46
N ILE A 65 -0.72 3.78 -8.53
CA ILE A 65 -2.15 3.65 -8.82
C ILE A 65 -2.89 4.89 -8.35
N ARG A 66 -3.88 5.33 -9.15
CA ARG A 66 -4.70 6.51 -8.87
C ARG A 66 -5.80 6.21 -7.85
N THR A 67 -5.41 5.99 -6.61
CA THR A 67 -6.35 5.70 -5.50
C THR A 67 -6.08 6.50 -4.24
N TYR A 68 -4.91 7.15 -4.16
CA TYR A 68 -4.54 7.91 -2.98
C TYR A 68 -5.39 9.19 -2.90
N SER A 69 -5.67 9.61 -1.67
CA SER A 69 -6.01 11.01 -1.39
C SER A 69 -4.72 11.81 -1.29
N VAL A 70 -4.78 13.14 -1.42
CA VAL A 70 -3.61 14.01 -1.18
C VAL A 70 -3.02 13.76 0.21
N LYS A 71 -3.87 13.68 1.24
CA LYS A 71 -3.44 13.46 2.63
C LYS A 71 -2.76 12.11 2.83
N SER A 72 -3.32 11.05 2.26
CA SER A 72 -2.70 9.72 2.38
C SER A 72 -1.40 9.64 1.59
N LEU A 73 -1.33 10.24 0.40
CA LEU A 73 -0.09 10.32 -0.35
C LEU A 73 1.03 11.03 0.43
N ASP A 74 0.74 12.18 1.04
CA ASP A 74 1.72 12.94 1.83
C ASP A 74 2.18 12.17 3.06
N PHE A 75 1.26 11.52 3.77
CA PHE A 75 1.62 10.64 4.88
C PHE A 75 2.54 9.49 4.42
N ILE A 76 2.26 8.88 3.28
CA ILE A 76 3.07 7.78 2.75
C ILE A 76 4.44 8.26 2.26
N LYS A 77 4.55 9.46 1.68
CA LYS A 77 5.86 10.08 1.37
C LYS A 77 6.72 10.16 2.63
N LEU A 78 6.14 10.62 3.74
CA LEU A 78 6.83 10.70 5.03
C LEU A 78 7.27 9.32 5.56
N ILE A 79 6.41 8.31 5.49
CA ILE A 79 6.72 6.95 5.98
C ILE A 79 7.82 6.29 5.16
N LEU A 80 7.77 6.42 3.83
CA LEU A 80 8.70 5.75 2.93
C LEU A 80 10.06 6.48 2.85
N PHE A 81 10.05 7.81 2.77
CA PHE A 81 11.25 8.60 2.46
C PHE A 81 11.70 9.53 3.59
N GLY A 82 10.94 9.64 4.68
CA GLY A 82 11.23 10.55 5.78
C GLY A 82 11.05 12.00 5.34
N LYS A 83 11.94 12.90 5.79
CA LYS A 83 11.94 14.33 5.40
C LYS A 83 12.62 14.60 4.06
N LYS A 84 13.03 13.56 3.32
CA LYS A 84 13.69 13.72 2.02
C LYS A 84 12.64 14.18 1.00
N GLN A 85 12.98 15.20 0.21
CA GLN A 85 12.17 15.58 -0.93
C GLN A 85 12.21 14.47 -1.98
N VAL A 86 11.04 14.10 -2.50
CA VAL A 86 10.90 13.08 -3.53
C VAL A 86 10.08 13.72 -4.64
N ASP A 87 10.64 13.73 -5.84
CA ASP A 87 9.92 14.20 -7.02
C ASP A 87 8.95 13.11 -7.47
N LEU A 88 7.65 13.39 -7.36
CA LEU A 88 6.57 12.49 -7.72
C LEU A 88 5.56 13.25 -8.57
N ASP A 89 5.22 12.67 -9.73
CA ASP A 89 4.06 13.11 -10.49
C ASP A 89 2.78 12.65 -9.77
N GLU A 90 2.23 13.53 -8.92
CA GLU A 90 1.06 13.24 -8.09
C GLU A 90 -0.16 12.80 -8.88
N LYS A 91 -0.27 13.19 -10.16
CA LYS A 91 -1.36 12.77 -11.06
C LYS A 91 -1.36 11.27 -11.31
N LYS A 92 -0.27 10.55 -11.02
CA LYS A 92 -0.21 9.09 -11.10
C LYS A 92 -0.77 8.40 -9.86
N TYR A 93 -0.94 9.12 -8.76
CA TYR A 93 -1.31 8.57 -7.45
C TYR A 93 -2.67 9.06 -6.96
N VAL A 94 -2.96 10.35 -7.13
CA VAL A 94 -4.15 10.97 -6.56
C VAL A 94 -5.34 10.75 -7.48
N GLN A 95 -6.43 10.24 -6.92
CA GLN A 95 -7.71 10.26 -7.60
C GLN A 95 -8.29 11.67 -7.47
N HIS A 96 -8.40 12.40 -8.58
CA HIS A 96 -9.16 13.65 -8.58
C HIS A 96 -10.64 13.31 -8.35
N SER A 97 -11.22 13.84 -7.28
CA SER A 97 -12.67 13.96 -7.17
C SER A 97 -13.11 14.92 -8.27
N LEU A 98 -13.92 14.41 -9.20
CA LEU A 98 -14.69 15.22 -10.16
C LEU A 98 -15.59 16.21 -9.40
#